data_AF-A0A150WNJ5-F1
#
_entry.id   AF-A0A150WNJ5-F1
#
_cell.length_a   1.000
_cell.length_b   1.000
_cell.length_c   1.000
_cell.angle_alpha   90.00
_cell.angle_beta   90.00
_cell.angle_gamma   90.00
#
_symmetry.space_group_name_H-M   'P 1'
#
loop_
_entity.id
_entity.type
_entity.pdbx_description
1 polymer ?
#
loop_
_entity_poly.entity_id
_entity_poly.type
_entity_poly.pdbx_seq_one_letter_code
_entity_poly.pdbx_strand_id
1 'polypeptide(L)'
;MSSQNFRQLKPFFSILLIIATLFSIVFLQMEERRMGYSVLKLTREYKKVYEEKRTKEISLAKITRPQLLDTVAQQKFTLKKVQANQIIHLTGPLADSGDKVVSKDIAKKDL
;
A
#
# COMPACT_ATOMS: atom_id res chain seq x y z
N MET A 1 -51.47 -27.91 -41.89
CA MET A 1 -52.28 -27.90 -40.65
C MET A 1 -51.45 -27.36 -39.46
N SER A 2 -51.19 -26.05 -39.37
CA SER A 2 -50.41 -25.51 -38.24
C SER A 2 -50.90 -24.16 -37.69
N SER A 3 -51.68 -23.40 -38.47
CA SER A 3 -52.14 -22.06 -38.07
C SER A 3 -53.36 -22.07 -37.13
N GLN A 4 -54.21 -23.10 -37.18
CA GLN A 4 -55.37 -23.21 -36.27
C GLN A 4 -54.94 -23.59 -34.83
N ASN A 5 -53.91 -24.44 -34.68
CA ASN A 5 -53.36 -24.82 -33.38
C ASN A 5 -52.72 -23.63 -32.65
N PHE A 6 -52.10 -22.70 -33.38
CA PHE A 6 -51.48 -21.50 -32.81
C PHE A 6 -52.50 -20.52 -32.21
N ARG A 7 -53.73 -20.47 -32.73
CA ARG A 7 -54.80 -19.64 -32.15
C ARG A 7 -55.32 -20.22 -30.83
N GLN A 8 -55.31 -21.55 -30.68
CA GLN A 8 -55.71 -22.23 -29.44
C GLN A 8 -54.67 -22.11 -28.31
N LEU A 9 -53.40 -21.88 -28.63
CA LEU A 9 -52.31 -21.68 -27.66
C LEU A 9 -52.23 -20.26 -27.07
N LYS A 10 -52.87 -19.27 -27.69
CA LYS A 10 -52.90 -17.86 -27.21
C LYS A 10 -53.35 -17.70 -25.74
N PRO A 11 -54.45 -18.32 -25.27
CA PRO A 11 -54.84 -18.20 -23.87
C PRO A 11 -53.82 -18.80 -22.90
N PHE A 12 -53.18 -19.92 -23.27
CA PHE A 12 -52.10 -20.52 -22.48
C PHE A 12 -50.90 -19.60 -22.37
N PHE A 13 -50.51 -18.95 -23.47
CA PHE A 13 -49.41 -18.00 -23.46
C PHE A 13 -49.72 -16.74 -22.63
N SER A 14 -50.96 -16.26 -22.67
CA SER A 14 -51.40 -15.14 -21.83
C SER A 14 -51.31 -15.48 -20.34
N ILE A 15 -51.75 -16.66 -19.94
CA ILE A 15 -51.69 -17.12 -18.55
C ILE A 15 -50.23 -17.37 -18.13
N LEU A 16 -49.43 -17.98 -19.00
CA LEU A 16 -48.00 -18.19 -18.79
C LEU A 16 -47.29 -16.84 -18.55
N LEU A 17 -47.60 -15.82 -19.34
CA LEU A 17 -46.99 -14.50 -19.22
C LEU A 17 -47.37 -13.85 -17.88
N ILE A 18 -48.64 -13.95 -17.46
CA ILE A 18 -49.09 -13.46 -16.15
C ILE A 18 -48.37 -14.17 -15.00
N ILE A 19 -48.21 -15.49 -15.09
CA ILE A 19 -47.48 -16.27 -14.07
C ILE A 19 -46.00 -15.87 -14.07
N ALA A 20 -45.38 -15.75 -15.24
CA ALA A 20 -43.97 -15.38 -15.39
C ALA A 20 -43.70 -13.98 -14.81
N THR A 21 -44.58 -13.01 -15.04
CA THR A 21 -44.41 -11.66 -14.48
C THR A 21 -44.59 -11.64 -12.97
N LEU A 22 -45.58 -12.36 -12.44
CA LEU A 22 -45.77 -12.52 -10.99
C LEU A 22 -44.53 -13.13 -10.33
N PHE A 23 -43.98 -14.22 -10.89
CA PHE A 23 -42.74 -14.82 -10.40
C PHE A 23 -41.57 -13.84 -10.52
N SER A 24 -41.41 -13.17 -11.67
CA SER A 24 -40.30 -12.27 -11.90
C SER A 24 -40.26 -11.12 -10.89
N ILE A 25 -41.41 -10.59 -10.47
CA ILE A 25 -41.49 -9.55 -9.44
C ILE A 25 -40.99 -10.09 -8.09
N VAL A 26 -41.41 -11.28 -7.70
CA VAL A 26 -40.98 -11.92 -6.44
C VAL A 26 -39.48 -12.23 -6.47
N PHE A 27 -38.96 -12.72 -7.60
CA PHE A 27 -37.53 -12.95 -7.77
C PHE A 27 -36.73 -11.66 -7.67
N LEU A 28 -37.19 -10.57 -8.29
CA LEU A 28 -36.52 -9.28 -8.22
C LEU A 28 -36.43 -8.77 -6.76
N GLN A 29 -37.53 -8.89 -6.01
CA GLN A 29 -37.59 -8.48 -4.61
C GLN A 29 -36.69 -9.34 -3.71
N MET A 30 -36.63 -10.65 -3.96
CA MET A 30 -35.74 -11.56 -3.24
C MET A 30 -34.26 -11.28 -3.57
N GLU A 31 -33.94 -11.01 -4.82
CA GLU A 31 -32.57 -10.74 -5.26
C GLU A 31 -32.06 -9.41 -4.71
N GLU A 32 -32.89 -8.36 -4.71
CA GLU A 32 -32.56 -7.07 -4.10
C GLU A 32 -32.22 -7.25 -2.60
N ARG A 33 -33.02 -8.03 -1.87
CA ARG A 33 -32.77 -8.30 -0.44
C ARG A 33 -31.47 -9.09 -0.23
N ARG A 34 -31.21 -10.11 -1.05
CA ARG A 34 -29.97 -10.91 -0.99
C ARG A 34 -28.73 -10.06 -1.29
N MET A 35 -28.78 -9.27 -2.36
CA MET A 35 -27.68 -8.37 -2.75
C MET A 35 -27.47 -7.28 -1.71
N GLY A 36 -28.54 -6.70 -1.17
CA GLY A 36 -28.47 -5.71 -0.10
C GLY A 36 -27.69 -6.20 1.13
N TYR A 37 -27.96 -7.43 1.60
CA TYR A 37 -27.20 -8.01 2.72
C TYR A 37 -25.73 -8.28 2.38
N SER A 38 -25.45 -8.74 1.15
CA SER A 38 -24.09 -8.96 0.68
C SER A 38 -23.28 -7.66 0.66
N VAL A 39 -23.85 -6.59 0.10
CA VAL A 39 -23.19 -5.27 0.02
C VAL A 39 -22.97 -4.68 1.42
N LEU A 40 -23.95 -4.79 2.32
CA LEU A 40 -23.81 -4.34 3.70
C LEU A 40 -22.68 -5.07 4.44
N LYS A 41 -22.59 -6.40 4.27
CA LYS A 41 -21.52 -7.21 4.85
C LYS A 41 -20.16 -6.78 4.28
N LEU A 42 -20.06 -6.68 2.96
CA LEU A 42 -18.83 -6.30 2.26
C LEU A 42 -18.35 -4.90 2.65
N THR A 43 -19.28 -3.95 2.83
CA THR A 43 -18.97 -2.58 3.25
C THR A 43 -18.39 -2.55 4.67
N ARG A 44 -18.94 -3.38 5.58
CA ARG A 44 -18.42 -3.50 6.96
C ARG A 44 -17.03 -4.12 6.98
N GLU A 45 -16.80 -5.16 6.18
CA GLU A 45 -15.48 -5.80 6.06
C GLU A 45 -14.45 -4.83 5.46
N TYR A 46 -14.81 -4.13 4.38
CA TYR A 46 -13.97 -3.11 3.77
C TYR A 46 -13.58 -2.01 4.77
N LYS A 47 -14.55 -1.51 5.56
CA LYS A 47 -14.30 -0.48 6.58
C LYS A 47 -13.28 -0.94 7.62
N LYS A 48 -13.39 -2.19 8.10
CA LYS A 48 -12.41 -2.76 9.05
C LYS A 48 -11.01 -2.80 8.48
N VAL A 49 -10.87 -3.35 7.27
CA VAL A 49 -9.57 -3.45 6.58
C VAL A 49 -8.97 -2.06 6.32
N TYR A 50 -9.81 -1.08 5.96
CA TYR A 50 -9.38 0.29 5.73
C TYR A 50 -8.87 0.96 7.02
N GLU A 51 -9.56 0.77 8.14
CA GLU A 51 -9.12 1.27 9.45
C GLU A 51 -7.81 0.62 9.90
N GLU A 52 -7.65 -0.69 9.71
CA GLU A 52 -6.39 -1.39 9.98
C GLU A 52 -5.23 -0.89 9.12
N LYS A 53 -5.47 -0.63 7.84
CA LYS A 53 -4.47 -0.06 6.95
C LYS A 53 -4.04 1.33 7.47
N ARG A 54 -5.02 2.17 7.82
CA ARG A 54 -4.75 3.52 8.33
C ARG A 54 -3.94 3.51 9.63
N THR A 55 -4.23 2.58 10.55
CA THR A 55 -3.46 2.47 11.80
C THR A 55 -2.02 2.02 11.54
N LYS A 56 -1.81 1.09 10.61
CA LYS A 56 -0.47 0.63 10.17
C LYS A 56 0.31 1.74 9.45
N GLU A 57 -0.33 2.54 8.63
CA GLU A 57 0.31 3.69 7.98
C GLU A 57 0.75 4.73 9.02
N ILE A 58 -0.10 5.01 10.02
CA ILE A 58 0.25 5.92 11.11
C ILE A 58 1.43 5.36 11.93
N SER A 59 1.46 4.07 12.23
CA SER A 59 2.57 3.47 12.99
C SER A 59 3.87 3.48 12.19
N LEU A 60 3.83 3.16 10.89
CA LEU A 60 4.97 3.25 10.00
C LEU A 60 5.49 4.70 9.96
N ALA A 61 4.60 5.66 9.72
CA ALA A 61 4.95 7.08 9.68
C ALA A 61 5.53 7.60 11.01
N LYS A 62 5.16 7.01 12.16
CA LYS A 62 5.78 7.33 13.46
C LYS A 62 7.21 6.81 13.55
N ILE A 63 7.49 5.61 13.04
CA ILE A 63 8.81 4.98 13.09
C ILE A 63 9.76 5.64 12.09
N THR A 64 9.30 5.95 10.89
CA THR A 64 10.11 6.57 9.83
C THR A 64 10.30 8.07 10.01
N ARG A 65 9.89 8.66 11.15
CA ARG A 65 10.16 10.08 11.42
C ARG A 65 11.68 10.30 11.47
N PRO A 66 12.21 11.34 10.79
CA PRO A 66 13.64 11.64 10.80
C PRO A 66 14.22 11.79 12.20
N GLN A 67 13.45 12.39 13.12
CA GLN A 67 13.85 12.56 14.52
C GLN A 67 14.07 11.24 15.27
N LEU A 68 13.36 10.16 14.92
CA LEU A 68 13.56 8.83 15.51
C LEU A 68 14.72 8.09 14.84
N LEU A 69 14.93 8.31 13.55
CA LEU A 69 16.13 7.87 12.84
C LEU A 69 17.39 8.48 13.47
N ASP A 70 17.36 9.76 13.82
CA ASP A 70 18.48 10.44 14.49
C ASP A 70 18.78 9.86 15.87
N THR A 71 17.76 9.53 16.67
CA THR A 71 17.96 8.93 18.00
C THR A 71 18.43 7.49 17.92
N VAL A 72 17.87 6.68 17.01
CA VAL A 72 18.34 5.32 16.75
C VAL A 72 19.77 5.34 16.21
N ALA A 73 20.09 6.29 15.32
CA ALA A 73 21.43 6.47 14.81
C ALA A 73 22.42 6.86 15.91
N GLN A 74 22.05 7.78 16.82
CA GLN A 74 22.87 8.16 17.97
C GLN A 74 23.05 7.04 19.00
N GLN A 75 22.06 6.14 19.14
CA GLN A 75 22.12 5.03 20.09
C GLN A 75 22.89 3.82 19.55
N LYS A 76 22.71 3.47 18.27
CA LYS A 76 23.31 2.29 17.64
C LYS A 76 24.65 2.60 16.97
N PHE A 77 24.86 3.83 16.55
CA PHE A 77 26.13 4.30 15.99
C PHE A 77 26.66 5.43 16.87
N THR A 78 27.98 5.53 17.04
CA THR A 78 28.63 6.64 17.74
C THR A 78 28.62 7.93 16.89
N LEU A 79 27.48 8.24 16.26
CA LEU A 79 27.27 9.41 15.42
C LEU A 79 26.93 10.61 16.32
N LYS A 80 27.91 11.49 16.53
CA LYS A 80 27.66 12.81 17.14
C LYS A 80 26.90 13.70 16.15
N LYS A 81 26.01 14.56 16.65
CA LYS A 81 25.25 15.53 15.85
C LYS A 81 26.24 16.40 15.05
N VAL A 82 26.12 16.42 13.72
CA VAL A 82 27.06 17.10 12.82
C VAL A 82 27.16 18.58 13.18
N GLN A 83 28.32 19.01 13.65
CA GLN A 83 28.63 20.43 13.89
C GLN A 83 29.30 21.01 12.64
N ALA A 84 28.99 22.27 12.31
CA ALA A 84 29.41 22.91 11.06
C ALA A 84 30.94 22.95 10.83
N ASN A 85 31.75 22.76 11.87
CA ASN A 85 33.23 22.77 11.80
C ASN A 85 33.87 21.39 12.06
N GLN A 86 33.13 20.29 11.91
CA GLN A 86 33.66 18.95 12.18
C GLN A 86 34.29 18.33 10.92
N ILE A 87 35.59 18.05 10.96
CA ILE A 87 36.33 17.39 9.87
C ILE A 87 36.12 15.87 9.99
N ILE A 88 35.47 15.26 9.00
CA ILE A 88 35.24 13.81 8.94
C ILE A 88 36.40 13.16 8.19
N HIS A 89 37.19 12.35 8.88
CA HIS A 89 38.22 11.52 8.24
C HIS A 89 37.55 10.32 7.57
N LEU A 90 37.25 10.43 6.29
CA LEU A 90 36.89 9.29 5.45
C LEU A 90 38.17 8.52 5.14
N THR A 91 38.59 7.61 6.02
CA THR A 91 39.56 6.58 5.64
C THR A 91 38.87 5.64 4.67
N GLY A 92 38.92 5.99 3.38
CA GLY A 92 38.68 5.02 2.33
C GLY A 92 39.67 3.85 2.48
N PRO A 93 39.33 2.63 2.06
CA PRO A 93 40.32 1.58 1.95
C PRO A 93 41.41 2.09 1.01
N LEU A 94 42.53 2.49 1.60
CA LEU A 94 43.76 2.79 0.89
C LEU A 94 44.14 1.49 0.20
N ALA A 95 43.82 1.41 -1.10
CA ALA A 95 44.49 0.49 -1.98
C ALA A 95 45.97 0.85 -1.92
N ASP A 96 46.70 -0.06 -1.28
CA ASP A 96 48.14 -0.08 -1.12
C ASP A 96 48.83 0.27 -2.44
N SER A 97 49.35 1.48 -2.53
CA SER A 97 50.26 1.89 -3.59
C SER A 97 51.33 2.74 -2.92
N GLY A 98 52.33 2.02 -2.41
CA GLY A 98 53.54 2.61 -1.91
C GLY A 98 54.18 3.48 -2.98
N ASP A 99 54.48 4.73 -2.61
CA ASP A 99 55.57 5.43 -3.26
C ASP A 99 56.36 6.27 -2.26
N LYS A 100 57.65 6.34 -2.58
CA LYS A 100 58.78 6.40 -1.67
C LYS A 100 59.06 7.79 -1.12
N VAL A 101 59.48 7.80 0.15
CA VAL A 101 60.59 8.58 0.73
C VAL A 101 61.12 9.74 -0.12
N VAL A 102 60.91 10.99 0.34
CA VAL A 102 61.98 12.01 0.36
C VAL A 102 61.84 12.86 1.62
N SER A 103 62.53 12.43 2.68
CA SER A 103 63.05 13.33 3.70
C SER A 103 64.16 14.18 3.07
N LYS A 104 64.01 15.50 3.08
CA LYS A 104 65.13 16.41 2.85
C LYS A 104 65.08 17.55 3.86
N ASP A 105 65.92 17.40 4.88
CA ASP A 105 66.37 18.46 5.75
C ASP A 105 66.79 19.68 4.92
N ILE A 106 66.26 20.85 5.25
CA ILE A 106 66.90 22.13 4.92
C ILE A 106 67.03 22.93 6.21
N ALA A 107 68.28 23.27 6.48
CA ALA A 107 68.86 23.66 7.75
C ALA A 107 68.41 25.01 8.29
N LYS A 108 68.48 25.14 9.62
CA LYS A 108 68.78 26.41 10.31
C LYS A 108 70.19 26.87 9.89
N LYS A 109 70.36 28.10 9.39
CA LYS A 109 71.39 29.06 9.82
C LYS A 109 71.37 30.40 9.06
N ASP A 110 71.54 31.47 9.85
CA ASP A 110 72.16 32.76 9.55
C ASP A 110 71.43 33.77 8.64
N LEU A 111 70.65 34.70 9.24
CA LEU A 111 71.06 36.09 9.53
C LEU A 111 70.07 36.78 10.49
#